data_AF-A0A6L8GDZ6-F1
#
_entry.id   AF-A0A6L8GDZ6-F1
#
_cell.length_a   1.000
_cell.length_b   1.000
_cell.length_c   1.000
_cell.angle_alpha   90.00
_cell.angle_beta   90.00
_cell.angle_gamma   90.00
#
_symmetry.space_group_name_H-M   'P 1'
#
loop_
_entity.id
_entity.type
_entity.pdbx_description
1 polymer ?
#
loop_
_entity_poly.entity_id
_entity_poly.type
_entity_poly.pdbx_seq_one_letter_code
_entity_poly.pdbx_strand_id
1 'polypeptide(L)'
;MHSGIANVWRERWRLIGFAAAAAALIAYAGISLVVADSVTRPYRRALASSPAVFGLDYEDVTFPSTGDAILLSGWFLPAAGSDRVVLIVHGRNSSRTGDSGELVPHAAALVERGYNVLAFDFRGHGESGGLRYTLGTAEQRDVLGAVAYLEERGFAPARMGFWAHSMGAATVLLTAAASPAVHTVVADSSFARLDDLLAEQLPRTSGLPGFFNPPGLFFARVVFDSD
;
A
#
# COMPACT_ATOMS: atom_id res chain seq x y z
N MET A 1 -45.30 0.75 -49.71
CA MET A 1 -45.44 -0.13 -48.53
C MET A 1 -44.17 -0.93 -48.17
N HIS A 2 -43.23 -1.20 -49.08
CA HIS A 2 -42.03 -1.99 -48.78
C HIS A 2 -40.94 -1.27 -47.94
N SER A 3 -40.96 0.07 -47.87
CA SER A 3 -39.95 0.86 -47.14
C SER A 3 -40.17 0.98 -45.62
N GLY A 4 -41.40 0.80 -45.13
CA GLY A 4 -41.74 0.96 -43.71
C GLY A 4 -41.26 -0.19 -42.84
N ILE A 5 -41.39 -1.43 -43.32
CA ILE A 5 -40.98 -2.63 -42.59
C ILE A 5 -39.45 -2.66 -42.41
N ALA A 6 -38.68 -2.32 -43.46
CA ALA A 6 -37.23 -2.25 -43.39
C ALA A 6 -36.71 -1.20 -42.39
N ASN A 7 -37.43 -0.08 -42.21
CA ASN A 7 -37.07 0.93 -41.22
C ASN A 7 -37.35 0.48 -39.78
N VAL A 8 -38.46 -0.22 -39.52
CA VAL A 8 -38.77 -0.80 -38.20
C VAL A 8 -37.72 -1.84 -37.80
N TRP A 9 -37.30 -2.71 -38.72
CA TRP A 9 -36.23 -3.68 -38.43
C TRP A 9 -34.89 -2.99 -38.15
N ARG A 10 -34.54 -1.94 -38.91
CA ARG A 10 -33.31 -1.17 -38.70
C ARG A 10 -33.30 -0.46 -37.35
N GLU A 11 -34.42 0.10 -36.92
CA GLU A 11 -34.56 0.76 -35.63
C GLU A 11 -34.49 -0.25 -34.46
N ARG A 12 -35.12 -1.42 -34.61
CA ARG A 12 -35.01 -2.51 -33.62
C ARG A 12 -33.58 -3.02 -33.48
N TRP A 13 -32.84 -3.21 -34.57
CA TRP A 13 -31.44 -3.61 -34.52
C TRP A 13 -30.54 -2.54 -33.88
N ARG A 14 -30.85 -1.25 -34.10
CA ARG A 14 -30.16 -0.14 -33.41
C ARG A 14 -30.40 -0.19 -31.91
N LEU A 15 -31.66 -0.35 -31.47
CA LEU A 15 -32.00 -0.45 -30.05
C LEU A 15 -31.35 -1.66 -29.38
N ILE A 16 -31.34 -2.82 -30.05
CA ILE A 16 -30.63 -4.02 -29.58
C ILE A 16 -29.12 -3.75 -29.48
N GLY A 17 -28.53 -3.10 -30.48
CA GLY A 17 -27.12 -2.73 -30.46
C GLY A 17 -26.77 -1.79 -29.30
N PHE A 18 -27.59 -0.76 -29.05
CA PHE A 18 -27.43 0.14 -27.91
C PHE A 18 -27.57 -0.59 -26.57
N ALA A 19 -28.58 -1.45 -26.43
CA ALA A 19 -28.78 -2.23 -25.21
C ALA A 19 -27.61 -3.19 -24.95
N ALA A 20 -27.10 -3.86 -25.99
CA ALA A 20 -25.94 -4.73 -25.89
C ALA A 20 -24.66 -3.95 -25.51
N ALA A 21 -24.43 -2.79 -26.11
CA ALA A 21 -23.30 -1.93 -25.76
C ALA A 21 -23.40 -1.42 -24.32
N ALA A 22 -24.58 -0.99 -23.88
CA ALA A 22 -24.82 -0.57 -22.49
C ALA A 22 -24.58 -1.72 -21.50
N ALA A 23 -25.09 -2.92 -21.80
CA ALA A 23 -24.85 -4.11 -20.97
C ALA A 23 -23.36 -4.47 -20.89
N ALA A 24 -22.63 -4.38 -22.00
CA ALA A 24 -21.19 -4.63 -22.03
C ALA A 24 -20.41 -3.59 -21.19
N LEU A 25 -20.78 -2.31 -21.25
CA LEU A 25 -20.18 -1.26 -20.43
C LEU A 25 -20.46 -1.47 -18.94
N ILE A 26 -21.68 -1.84 -18.57
CA ILE A 26 -22.05 -2.16 -17.18
C ILE A 26 -21.25 -3.36 -16.68
N ALA A 27 -21.16 -4.43 -17.47
CA ALA A 27 -20.37 -5.60 -17.12
C ALA A 27 -18.88 -5.25 -16.97
N TYR A 28 -18.34 -4.43 -17.87
CA TYR A 28 -16.95 -3.97 -17.81
C TYR A 28 -16.65 -3.15 -16.55
N ALA A 29 -17.51 -2.20 -16.21
CA ALA A 29 -17.40 -1.42 -14.99
C ALA A 29 -17.53 -2.30 -13.74
N GLY A 30 -18.48 -3.24 -13.73
CA GLY A 30 -18.67 -4.19 -12.64
C GLY A 30 -17.43 -5.07 -12.39
N ILE A 31 -16.86 -5.65 -13.46
CA ILE A 31 -15.63 -6.45 -13.34
C ILE A 31 -14.46 -5.60 -12.86
N SER A 32 -14.33 -4.37 -13.37
CA SER A 32 -13.26 -3.46 -12.97
C SER A 32 -13.34 -3.08 -11.48
N LEU A 33 -14.55 -2.89 -10.95
CA LEU A 33 -14.77 -2.64 -9.52
C LEU A 33 -14.42 -3.87 -8.67
N VAL A 34 -14.75 -5.08 -9.12
CA VAL A 34 -14.36 -6.32 -8.44
C VAL A 34 -12.83 -6.49 -8.43
N VAL A 35 -12.16 -6.17 -9.54
CA VAL A 35 -10.70 -6.17 -9.61
C VAL A 35 -10.11 -5.16 -8.63
N ALA A 36 -10.60 -3.91 -8.65
CA ALA A 36 -10.17 -2.85 -7.74
C ALA A 36 -10.38 -3.25 -6.26
N ASP A 37 -11.53 -3.85 -5.95
CA ASP A 37 -11.82 -4.38 -4.62
C ASP A 37 -10.79 -5.45 -4.21
N SER A 38 -10.50 -6.39 -5.11
CA SER A 38 -9.62 -7.51 -4.82
C SER A 38 -8.17 -7.11 -4.54
N VAL A 39 -7.66 -6.07 -5.20
CA VAL A 39 -6.26 -5.63 -5.05
C VAL A 39 -6.02 -4.66 -3.90
N THR A 40 -7.06 -3.94 -3.46
CA THR A 40 -7.00 -2.95 -2.37
C THR A 40 -7.53 -3.48 -1.04
N ARG A 41 -8.14 -4.68 -1.04
CA ARG A 41 -8.71 -5.29 0.16
C ARG A 41 -7.59 -5.63 1.15
N PRO A 42 -7.74 -5.26 2.43
CA PRO A 42 -6.76 -5.55 3.46
C PRO A 42 -6.65 -7.06 3.69
N TYR A 43 -5.42 -7.53 3.80
CA TYR A 43 -5.10 -8.85 4.33
C TYR A 43 -4.22 -8.65 5.56
N ARG A 44 -4.82 -8.82 6.73
CA ARG A 44 -4.16 -8.58 8.01
C ARG A 44 -3.52 -9.86 8.49
N ARG A 45 -2.20 -9.96 8.32
CA ARG A 45 -1.45 -11.06 8.90
C ARG A 45 -1.11 -10.74 10.36
N ALA A 46 -1.33 -11.72 11.22
CA ALA A 46 -0.94 -11.63 12.62
C ALA A 46 0.58 -11.47 12.75
N LEU A 47 1.02 -10.84 13.83
CA LEU A 47 2.43 -10.68 14.16
C LEU A 47 3.03 -12.05 14.47
N ALA A 48 4.03 -12.46 13.71
CA ALA A 48 4.62 -13.80 13.80
C ALA A 48 5.64 -13.93 14.95
N SER A 49 6.18 -12.81 15.43
CA SER A 49 7.22 -12.72 16.45
C SER A 49 7.17 -11.35 17.13
N SER A 50 8.03 -11.09 18.11
CA SER A 50 8.19 -9.77 18.74
C SER A 50 9.65 -9.51 19.10
N PRO A 51 10.08 -8.25 19.30
CA PRO A 51 11.46 -7.96 19.70
C PRO A 51 11.88 -8.61 21.03
N ALA A 52 10.92 -8.93 21.91
CA ALA A 52 11.18 -9.61 23.19
C ALA A 52 11.94 -10.94 23.03
N VAL A 53 11.74 -11.67 21.92
CA VAL A 53 12.41 -12.97 21.72
C VAL A 53 13.93 -12.83 21.56
N PHE A 54 14.41 -11.63 21.24
CA PHE A 54 15.82 -11.28 21.17
C PHE A 54 16.32 -10.55 22.42
N GLY A 55 15.50 -10.45 23.48
CA GLY A 55 15.85 -9.75 24.71
C GLY A 55 15.95 -8.22 24.56
N LEU A 56 15.29 -7.65 23.56
CA LEU A 56 15.30 -6.21 23.31
C LEU A 56 14.17 -5.52 24.06
N ASP A 57 14.48 -4.36 24.62
CA ASP A 57 13.47 -3.41 25.07
C ASP A 57 12.78 -2.78 23.85
N TYR A 58 11.46 -2.65 23.93
CA TYR A 58 10.66 -1.97 22.91
C TYR A 58 9.39 -1.40 23.51
N GLU A 59 8.87 -0.35 22.88
CA GLU A 59 7.60 0.27 23.20
C GLU A 59 6.58 -0.08 22.12
N ASP A 60 5.39 -0.53 22.50
CA ASP A 60 4.22 -0.52 21.61
C ASP A 60 3.76 0.92 21.42
N VAL A 61 3.70 1.36 20.17
CA VAL A 61 3.44 2.76 19.83
C VAL A 61 2.26 2.87 18.87
N THR A 62 1.53 3.97 18.96
CA THR A 62 0.45 4.30 18.04
C THR A 62 0.56 5.75 17.64
N PHE A 63 0.43 6.04 16.35
CA PHE A 63 0.51 7.39 15.80
C PHE A 63 -0.43 7.55 14.60
N PRO A 64 -0.93 8.77 14.33
CA PRO A 64 -1.80 8.99 13.19
C PRO A 64 -1.00 9.02 11.88
N SER A 65 -1.61 8.49 10.83
CA SER A 65 -1.21 8.78 9.45
C SER A 65 -1.45 10.27 9.13
N THR A 66 -0.60 10.86 8.29
CA THR A 66 -0.70 12.31 7.98
C THR A 66 -1.93 12.62 7.14
N GLY A 67 -2.73 13.59 7.57
CA GLY A 67 -3.86 14.11 6.79
C GLY A 67 -5.11 13.23 6.79
N ASP A 68 -5.10 12.10 7.51
CA ASP A 68 -6.29 11.30 7.80
C ASP A 68 -6.30 10.81 9.26
N ALA A 69 -7.39 10.18 9.69
CA ALA A 69 -7.58 9.75 11.07
C ALA A 69 -7.18 8.27 11.30
N ILE A 70 -6.41 7.68 10.39
CA ILE A 70 -5.99 6.28 10.51
C ILE A 70 -4.89 6.18 11.57
N LEU A 71 -5.15 5.44 12.64
CA LEU A 71 -4.14 5.12 13.64
C LEU A 71 -3.27 3.97 13.16
N LEU A 72 -1.96 4.17 13.19
CA LEU A 72 -0.97 3.18 12.81
C LEU A 72 -0.32 2.61 14.07
N SER A 73 -0.16 1.29 14.11
CA SER A 73 0.45 0.57 15.21
C SER A 73 1.88 0.17 14.84
N GLY A 74 2.79 0.26 15.80
CA GLY A 74 4.18 -0.10 15.59
C GLY A 74 4.94 -0.40 16.87
N TRP A 75 6.24 -0.63 16.69
CA TRP A 75 7.22 -0.76 17.75
C TRP A 75 8.30 0.28 17.62
N PHE A 76 8.62 0.94 18.73
CA PHE A 76 9.82 1.74 18.85
C PHE A 76 10.84 1.00 19.72
N LEU A 77 12.02 0.72 19.16
CA LEU A 77 13.12 0.06 19.85
C LEU A 77 14.21 1.10 20.09
N PRO A 78 14.48 1.50 21.35
CA PRO A 78 15.49 2.49 21.64
C PRO A 78 16.91 1.91 21.52
N ALA A 79 17.85 2.73 21.03
CA ALA A 79 19.28 2.49 21.14
C ALA A 79 19.92 3.60 21.98
N ALA A 80 20.39 3.25 23.17
CA ALA A 80 20.86 4.21 24.16
C ALA A 80 21.97 5.14 23.61
N GLY A 81 21.81 6.45 23.81
CA GLY A 81 22.78 7.47 23.37
C GLY A 81 22.83 7.73 21.87
N SER A 82 21.91 7.15 21.09
CA SER A 82 21.83 7.37 19.65
C SER A 82 20.74 8.36 19.28
N ASP A 83 21.08 9.30 18.41
CA ASP A 83 20.18 10.24 17.75
C ASP A 83 19.81 9.78 16.32
N ARG A 84 20.19 8.55 15.92
CA ARG A 84 19.91 7.97 14.61
C ARG A 84 18.79 6.94 14.72
N VAL A 85 17.88 6.95 13.76
CA VAL A 85 16.73 6.04 13.73
C VAL A 85 16.55 5.44 12.35
N VAL A 86 16.19 4.15 12.30
CA VAL A 86 15.82 3.45 11.06
C VAL A 86 14.35 3.08 11.11
N LEU A 87 13.59 3.51 10.10
CA LEU A 87 12.23 3.06 9.87
C LEU A 87 12.25 1.78 9.03
N ILE A 88 11.67 0.71 9.54
CA ILE A 88 11.44 -0.53 8.79
C ILE A 88 10.04 -0.46 8.19
N VAL A 89 9.96 -0.55 6.86
CA VAL A 89 8.74 -0.34 6.10
C VAL A 89 8.40 -1.59 5.27
N HIS A 90 7.33 -2.28 5.65
CA HIS A 90 7.02 -3.62 5.13
C HIS A 90 6.33 -3.61 3.76
N GLY A 91 6.25 -4.79 3.12
CA GLY A 91 5.59 -4.99 1.83
C GLY A 91 4.07 -5.20 1.92
N ARG A 92 3.43 -5.37 0.75
CA ARG A 92 2.00 -5.69 0.65
C ARG A 92 1.67 -7.00 1.37
N ASN A 93 0.52 -7.06 2.03
CA ASN A 93 0.01 -8.26 2.73
C ASN A 93 0.96 -8.79 3.82
N SER A 94 1.83 -7.91 4.33
CA SER A 94 2.78 -8.22 5.41
C SER A 94 2.43 -7.44 6.69
N SER A 95 3.40 -7.35 7.61
CA SER A 95 3.32 -6.55 8.84
C SER A 95 4.72 -6.10 9.27
N ARG A 96 4.84 -5.37 10.38
CA ARG A 96 6.11 -4.95 11.00
C ARG A 96 7.03 -6.11 11.37
N THR A 97 6.52 -7.34 11.43
CA THR A 97 7.32 -8.55 11.63
C THR A 97 7.87 -9.16 10.34
N GLY A 98 7.39 -8.73 9.17
CA GLY A 98 7.63 -9.44 7.92
C GLY A 98 6.76 -10.69 7.78
N ASP A 99 6.96 -11.41 6.68
CA ASP A 99 6.23 -12.58 6.20
C ASP A 99 6.08 -13.74 7.17
N SER A 100 7.13 -14.00 7.93
CA SER A 100 7.20 -15.07 8.91
C SER A 100 8.03 -14.67 10.12
N GLY A 101 8.13 -13.36 10.41
CA GLY A 101 8.92 -12.84 11.53
C GLY A 101 10.35 -12.43 11.16
N GLU A 102 10.71 -12.48 9.88
CA GLU A 102 12.08 -12.23 9.40
C GLU A 102 12.54 -10.79 9.56
N LEU A 103 11.65 -9.80 9.68
CA LEU A 103 12.07 -8.40 9.91
C LEU A 103 12.50 -8.15 11.36
N VAL A 104 12.07 -8.98 12.32
CA VAL A 104 12.43 -8.84 13.74
C VAL A 104 13.94 -9.02 14.01
N PRO A 105 14.63 -10.07 13.52
CA PRO A 105 16.08 -10.17 13.70
C PRO A 105 16.86 -9.03 13.02
N HIS A 106 16.31 -8.43 11.97
CA HIS A 106 16.95 -7.28 11.36
C HIS A 106 16.77 -6.00 12.19
N ALA A 107 15.60 -5.80 12.81
CA ALA A 107 15.42 -4.74 13.81
C ALA A 107 16.43 -4.91 14.96
N ALA A 108 16.61 -6.14 15.45
CA ALA A 108 17.60 -6.46 16.48
C ALA A 108 19.02 -6.08 16.06
N ALA A 109 19.43 -6.50 14.86
CA ALA A 109 20.76 -6.20 14.32
C ALA A 109 21.02 -4.69 14.16
N LEU A 110 19.99 -3.89 13.91
CA LEU A 110 20.08 -2.42 13.83
C LEU A 110 20.25 -1.79 15.21
N VAL A 111 19.49 -2.25 16.21
CA VAL A 111 19.63 -1.80 17.61
C VAL A 111 21.03 -2.11 18.15
N GLU A 112 21.53 -3.32 17.91
CA GLU A 112 22.91 -3.73 18.28
C GLU A 112 23.99 -2.84 17.64
N ARG A 113 23.70 -2.25 16.46
CA ARG A 113 24.58 -1.32 15.76
C ARG A 113 24.39 0.14 16.18
N GLY A 114 23.57 0.39 17.20
CA GLY A 114 23.35 1.72 17.77
C GLY A 114 22.33 2.55 17.00
N TYR A 115 21.38 1.94 16.29
CA TYR A 115 20.26 2.66 15.67
C TYR A 115 18.99 2.42 16.47
N ASN A 116 18.25 3.49 16.77
CA ASN A 116 16.86 3.34 17.18
C ASN A 116 16.09 2.73 15.99
N VAL A 117 15.03 1.98 16.26
CA VAL A 117 14.21 1.39 15.20
C VAL A 117 12.74 1.74 15.40
N LEU A 118 12.08 2.18 14.33
CA LEU A 118 10.63 2.23 14.26
C LEU A 118 10.16 1.22 13.21
N ALA A 119 9.44 0.20 13.62
CA ALA A 119 8.80 -0.75 12.71
C ALA A 119 7.28 -0.64 12.88
N PHE A 120 6.54 -0.29 11.82
CA PHE A 120 5.09 -0.05 11.91
C PHE A 120 4.32 -0.82 10.86
N ASP A 121 3.03 -1.02 11.10
CA ASP A 121 2.11 -1.62 10.14
C ASP A 121 1.48 -0.53 9.27
N PHE A 122 1.49 -0.68 7.95
CA PHE A 122 0.74 0.19 7.04
C PHE A 122 -0.77 0.14 7.31
N ARG A 123 -1.52 1.14 6.83
CA ARG A 123 -2.98 1.10 6.80
C ARG A 123 -3.48 -0.24 6.23
N GLY A 124 -4.48 -0.83 6.87
CA GLY A 124 -5.06 -2.11 6.46
C GLY A 124 -4.18 -3.34 6.71
N HIS A 125 -3.02 -3.19 7.37
CA HIS A 125 -2.10 -4.29 7.68
C HIS A 125 -1.89 -4.44 9.18
N GLY A 126 -1.41 -5.62 9.59
CA GLY A 126 -1.15 -5.98 10.99
C GLY A 126 -2.24 -5.47 11.94
N GLU A 127 -1.81 -4.66 12.90
CA GLU A 127 -2.68 -4.09 13.94
C GLU A 127 -3.13 -2.65 13.66
N SER A 128 -2.61 -2.01 12.62
CA SER A 128 -2.99 -0.64 12.22
C SER A 128 -4.45 -0.54 11.81
N GLY A 129 -5.07 0.64 11.92
CA GLY A 129 -6.40 0.93 11.38
C GLY A 129 -6.47 0.86 9.84
N GLY A 130 -7.57 1.36 9.28
CA GLY A 130 -7.78 1.42 7.83
C GLY A 130 -8.45 0.17 7.26
N LEU A 131 -9.35 0.43 6.30
CA LEU A 131 -10.17 -0.60 5.64
C LEU A 131 -9.69 -0.92 4.22
N ARG A 132 -8.70 -0.18 3.72
CA ARG A 132 -8.12 -0.29 2.38
C ARG A 132 -6.66 0.14 2.42
N TYR A 133 -5.90 -0.36 1.44
CA TYR A 133 -4.60 0.16 1.06
C TYR A 133 -4.56 0.35 -0.46
N THR A 134 -3.61 1.14 -0.96
CA THR A 134 -3.58 1.62 -2.35
C THR A 134 -2.25 1.37 -3.07
N LEU A 135 -1.54 0.34 -2.64
CA LEU A 135 -0.30 -0.14 -3.27
C LEU A 135 0.80 0.93 -3.35
N GLY A 136 0.84 1.83 -2.38
CA GLY A 136 1.88 2.83 -2.20
C GLY A 136 1.43 4.26 -2.34
N THR A 137 0.20 4.54 -2.79
CA THR A 137 -0.25 5.92 -3.02
C THR A 137 -0.62 6.62 -1.71
N ALA A 138 -1.69 6.17 -1.08
CA ALA A 138 -2.15 6.65 0.22
C ALA A 138 -1.17 6.26 1.35
N GLU A 139 -0.42 5.17 1.19
CA GLU A 139 0.59 4.74 2.16
C GLU A 139 1.74 5.76 2.32
N GLN A 140 1.92 6.72 1.40
CA GLN A 140 2.85 7.84 1.61
C GLN A 140 2.47 8.66 2.85
N ARG A 141 1.17 8.81 3.14
CA ARG A 141 0.66 9.48 4.33
C ARG A 141 1.02 8.73 5.61
N ASP A 142 1.08 7.40 5.53
CA ASP A 142 1.51 6.56 6.66
C ASP A 142 3.01 6.75 6.95
N VAL A 143 3.84 6.80 5.89
CA VAL A 143 5.28 7.10 6.01
C VAL A 143 5.49 8.48 6.62
N LEU A 144 4.76 9.50 6.16
CA LEU A 144 4.84 10.85 6.72
C LEU A 144 4.34 10.92 8.17
N GLY A 145 3.34 10.12 8.55
CA GLY A 145 2.89 9.99 9.93
C GLY A 145 3.98 9.41 10.82
N ALA A 146 4.69 8.38 10.34
CA ALA A 146 5.82 7.79 11.04
C ALA A 146 7.00 8.78 11.18
N VAL A 147 7.26 9.61 10.16
CA VAL A 147 8.24 10.69 10.21
C VAL A 147 7.86 11.73 11.27
N ALA A 148 6.63 12.24 11.22
CA ALA A 148 6.14 13.23 12.18
C ALA A 148 6.22 12.71 13.62
N TYR A 149 5.84 11.45 13.84
CA TYR A 149 5.99 10.78 15.12
C TYR A 149 7.45 10.76 15.63
N LEU A 150 8.41 10.51 14.75
CA LEU A 150 9.83 10.53 15.12
C LEU A 150 10.36 11.95 15.35
N GLU A 151 9.88 12.94 14.59
CA GLU A 151 10.19 14.35 14.84
C GLU A 151 9.68 14.81 16.21
N GLU A 152 8.47 14.40 16.60
CA GLU A 152 7.91 14.65 17.94
C GLU A 152 8.73 13.98 19.06
N ARG A 153 9.36 12.83 18.77
CA ARG A 153 10.34 12.18 19.66
C ARG A 153 11.72 12.85 19.66
N GLY A 154 11.92 13.90 18.87
CA GLY A 154 13.16 14.67 18.82
C GLY A 154 14.20 14.16 17.79
N PHE A 155 13.83 13.24 16.91
CA PHE A 155 14.70 12.83 15.81
C PHE A 155 14.58 13.82 14.66
N ALA A 156 15.69 14.45 14.27
CA ALA A 156 15.71 15.30 13.08
C ALA A 156 15.61 14.43 11.81
N PRO A 157 14.92 14.87 10.73
CA PRO A 157 14.80 14.11 9.48
C PRO A 157 16.14 13.65 8.89
N ALA A 158 17.18 14.47 9.00
CA ALA A 158 18.55 14.13 8.55
C ALA A 158 19.20 12.95 9.30
N ARG A 159 18.60 12.50 10.40
CA ARG A 159 19.05 11.33 11.21
C ARG A 159 18.15 10.11 11.01
N MET A 160 17.15 10.21 10.14
CA MET A 160 16.25 9.11 9.79
C MET A 160 16.79 8.37 8.55
N GLY A 161 16.86 7.05 8.66
CA GLY A 161 17.03 6.15 7.53
C GLY A 161 15.78 5.32 7.31
N PHE A 162 15.52 4.92 6.08
CA PHE A 162 14.36 4.10 5.73
C PHE A 162 14.87 2.83 5.09
N TRP A 163 14.50 1.68 5.65
CA TRP A 163 14.72 0.40 5.01
C TRP A 163 13.37 -0.23 4.69
N ALA A 164 13.11 -0.32 3.39
CA ALA A 164 11.78 -0.54 2.88
C ALA A 164 11.77 -1.70 1.90
N HIS A 165 10.73 -2.54 1.97
CA HIS A 165 10.62 -3.76 1.16
C HIS A 165 9.38 -3.73 0.24
N SER A 166 9.56 -4.14 -1.01
CA SER A 166 8.50 -4.35 -2.00
C SER A 166 7.57 -3.11 -2.14
N MET A 167 6.28 -3.25 -1.82
CA MET A 167 5.34 -2.12 -1.78
C MET A 167 5.86 -0.97 -0.92
N GLY A 168 6.39 -1.25 0.28
CA GLY A 168 6.96 -0.23 1.15
C GLY A 168 8.14 0.50 0.50
N ALA A 169 8.97 -0.21 -0.28
CA ALA A 169 10.06 0.40 -1.03
C ALA A 169 9.55 1.40 -2.08
N ALA A 170 8.51 1.02 -2.84
CA ALA A 170 7.86 1.95 -3.77
C ALA A 170 7.24 3.15 -3.05
N THR A 171 6.54 2.91 -1.94
CA THR A 171 5.94 3.98 -1.12
C THR A 171 6.98 4.99 -0.66
N VAL A 172 8.08 4.54 -0.05
CA VAL A 172 9.12 5.43 0.48
C VAL A 172 9.81 6.21 -0.63
N LEU A 173 10.04 5.61 -1.80
CA LEU A 173 10.59 6.32 -2.95
C LEU A 173 9.64 7.41 -3.48
N LEU A 174 8.33 7.14 -3.52
CA LEU A 174 7.32 8.14 -3.86
C LEU A 174 7.28 9.27 -2.82
N THR A 175 7.30 8.93 -1.53
CA THR A 175 7.34 9.92 -0.44
C THR A 175 8.61 10.77 -0.51
N ALA A 176 9.77 10.19 -0.80
CA ALA A 176 11.03 10.92 -0.96
C ALA A 176 11.01 11.92 -2.12
N ALA A 177 10.29 11.61 -3.20
CA ALA A 177 10.10 12.54 -4.30
C ALA A 177 9.20 13.74 -3.92
N ALA A 178 8.28 13.56 -2.96
CA ALA A 178 7.31 14.56 -2.54
C ALA A 178 7.70 15.33 -1.27
N SER A 179 8.59 14.79 -0.44
CA SER A 179 8.95 15.34 0.87
C SER A 179 10.45 15.28 1.14
N PRO A 180 11.09 16.42 1.49
CA PRO A 180 12.51 16.45 1.82
C PRO A 180 12.84 15.74 3.15
N ALA A 181 11.82 15.39 3.95
CA ALA A 181 12.02 14.68 5.20
C ALA A 181 12.47 13.22 5.01
N VAL A 182 12.27 12.65 3.82
CA VAL A 182 12.68 11.28 3.47
C VAL A 182 13.91 11.34 2.56
N HIS A 183 15.10 11.27 3.16
CA HIS A 183 16.36 11.46 2.42
C HIS A 183 17.17 10.16 2.21
N THR A 184 17.32 9.33 3.25
CA THR A 184 18.21 8.16 3.20
C THR A 184 17.39 6.89 3.08
N VAL A 185 17.36 6.29 1.88
CA VAL A 185 16.49 5.15 1.58
C VAL A 185 17.29 3.94 1.10
N VAL A 186 17.05 2.80 1.73
CA VAL A 186 17.40 1.46 1.24
C VAL A 186 16.12 0.82 0.72
N ALA A 187 15.96 0.81 -0.61
CA ALA A 187 14.80 0.24 -1.29
C ALA A 187 15.11 -1.18 -1.76
N ASP A 188 14.48 -2.17 -1.13
CA ASP A 188 14.61 -3.58 -1.48
C ASP A 188 13.41 -4.04 -2.33
N SER A 189 13.69 -4.48 -3.56
CA SER A 189 12.70 -5.13 -4.44
C SER A 189 11.47 -4.27 -4.76
N SER A 190 11.67 -2.96 -4.91
CA SER A 190 10.63 -2.02 -5.37
C SER A 190 10.19 -2.30 -6.81
N PHE A 191 8.95 -1.93 -7.15
CA PHE A 191 8.50 -1.91 -8.53
C PHE A 191 8.77 -0.53 -9.17
N ALA A 192 9.22 -0.52 -10.43
CA ALA A 192 9.45 0.74 -11.16
C ALA A 192 8.13 1.41 -11.58
N ARG A 193 7.12 0.61 -11.92
CA ARG A 193 5.79 1.07 -12.36
C ARG A 193 4.70 0.17 -11.80
N LEU A 194 3.71 0.77 -11.15
CA LEU A 194 2.55 0.03 -10.63
C LEU A 194 1.74 -0.61 -11.76
N ASP A 195 1.62 0.07 -12.90
CA ASP A 195 0.86 -0.43 -14.05
C ASP A 195 1.46 -1.74 -14.60
N ASP A 196 2.79 -1.83 -14.65
CA ASP A 196 3.50 -3.01 -15.14
C ASP A 196 3.34 -4.18 -14.16
N LEU A 197 3.47 -3.90 -12.85
CA LEU A 197 3.22 -4.89 -11.80
C LEU A 197 1.81 -5.46 -11.92
N LEU A 198 0.80 -4.62 -12.08
CA LEU A 198 -0.58 -5.07 -12.19
C LEU A 198 -0.86 -5.76 -13.52
N ALA A 199 -0.24 -5.30 -14.62
CA ALA A 199 -0.27 -5.98 -15.92
C ALA A 199 0.17 -7.44 -15.82
N GLU A 200 1.21 -7.71 -15.04
CA GLU A 200 1.73 -9.06 -14.83
C GLU A 200 0.94 -9.86 -13.79
N GLN A 201 0.63 -9.25 -12.63
CA GLN A 201 0.12 -9.98 -11.48
C GLN A 201 -1.40 -10.20 -11.51
N LEU A 202 -2.18 -9.26 -12.04
CA LEU A 202 -3.64 -9.38 -12.06
C LEU A 202 -4.11 -10.61 -12.85
N PRO A 203 -3.61 -10.91 -14.06
CA PRO A 203 -4.04 -12.11 -14.77
C PRO A 203 -3.68 -13.40 -14.05
N ARG A 204 -2.52 -13.43 -13.38
CA ARG A 204 -2.06 -14.60 -12.61
C ARG A 204 -2.90 -14.85 -11.36
N THR A 205 -3.34 -13.79 -10.70
CA THR A 205 -4.03 -13.88 -9.40
C THR A 205 -5.55 -13.95 -9.53
N SER A 206 -6.13 -13.25 -10.50
CA SER A 206 -7.59 -13.21 -10.73
C SER A 206 -8.10 -14.21 -11.76
N GLY A 207 -7.22 -14.72 -12.63
CA GLY A 207 -7.60 -15.50 -13.81
C GLY A 207 -8.26 -14.67 -14.93
N LEU A 208 -8.33 -13.34 -14.77
CA LEU A 208 -8.92 -12.44 -15.76
C LEU A 208 -7.89 -11.96 -16.80
N PRO A 209 -8.29 -11.74 -18.05
CA PRO A 209 -7.40 -11.15 -19.06
C PRO A 209 -6.93 -9.74 -18.67
N GLY A 210 -5.71 -9.37 -19.05
CA GLY A 210 -5.09 -8.09 -18.66
C GLY A 210 -5.77 -6.82 -19.17
N PHE A 211 -6.75 -6.90 -20.08
CA PHE A 211 -7.52 -5.73 -20.54
C PHE A 211 -8.48 -5.15 -19.48
N PHE A 212 -8.67 -5.84 -18.35
CA PHE A 212 -9.38 -5.31 -17.18
C PHE A 212 -8.50 -4.48 -16.24
N ASN A 213 -7.18 -4.44 -16.46
CA ASN A 213 -6.25 -3.79 -15.54
C ASN A 213 -6.35 -2.25 -15.57
N PRO A 214 -6.38 -1.56 -16.74
CA PRO A 214 -6.41 -0.09 -16.77
C PRO A 214 -7.65 0.54 -16.09
N PRO A 215 -8.88 0.05 -16.28
CA PRO A 215 -10.04 0.59 -15.58
C PRO A 215 -10.13 0.11 -14.13
N GLY A 216 -9.69 -1.11 -13.81
CA GLY A 216 -9.57 -1.55 -12.42
C GLY A 216 -8.69 -0.59 -11.62
N LEU A 217 -7.58 -0.13 -12.21
CA LEU A 217 -6.72 0.91 -11.66
C LEU A 217 -7.40 2.27 -11.56
N PHE A 218 -8.11 2.70 -12.61
CA PHE A 218 -8.87 3.95 -12.57
C PHE A 218 -9.89 3.95 -11.44
N PHE A 219 -10.66 2.87 -11.28
CA PHE A 219 -11.62 2.74 -10.19
C PHE A 219 -10.92 2.62 -8.83
N ALA A 220 -9.78 1.94 -8.73
CA ALA A 220 -9.02 1.91 -7.48
C ALA A 220 -8.59 3.32 -7.06
N ARG A 221 -8.13 4.15 -8.01
CA ARG A 221 -7.77 5.55 -7.78
C ARG A 221 -8.96 6.41 -7.38
N VAL A 222 -10.01 6.40 -8.18
CA VAL A 222 -11.17 7.30 -8.03
C VAL A 222 -12.11 6.88 -6.90
N VAL A 223 -12.29 5.59 -6.66
CA VAL A 223 -13.26 5.08 -5.66
C VAL A 223 -12.64 4.89 -4.29
N PHE A 224 -11.35 4.51 -4.23
CA PHE A 224 -10.67 4.22 -2.97
C PHE A 224 -9.64 5.28 -2.58
N ASP A 225 -9.77 6.49 -3.14
CA ASP A 225 -9.07 7.71 -2.72
C ASP A 225 -7.54 7.55 -2.69
N SER A 226 -6.98 7.08 -3.83
CA SER A 226 -5.53 7.06 -4.05
C SER A 226 -5.06 8.30 -4.82
N ASP A 227 -5.30 9.46 -4.21
CA ASP A 227 -4.68 10.73 -4.60
C ASP A 227 -3.30 10.90 -3.96
#